data_AF-A0A3S0KFI1-F1
#
_entry.id   AF-A0A3S0KFI1-F1
#
_cell.length_a   1.000
_cell.length_b   1.000
_cell.length_c   1.000
_cell.angle_alpha   90.00
_cell.angle_beta   90.00
_cell.angle_gamma   90.00
#
_symmetry.space_group_name_H-M   'P 1'
#
loop_
_entity.id
_entity.type
_entity.pdbx_description
1 polymer ?
#
loop_
_entity_poly.entity_id
_entity_poly.type
_entity_poly.pdbx_seq_one_letter_code
_entity_poly.pdbx_strand_id
1 'polypeptide(L)' 'MSRRGTNIAAALLGLIVLLLLAVGAMSQRLDHLLRENPAVAECLQAGGSAEECREAAREKP' A
#
# COMPACT_ATOMS: atom_id res chain seq x y z
N MET A 1 18.90 -7.07 33.75
CA MET A 1 18.36 -7.02 32.37
C MET A 1 17.79 -8.38 32.00
N SER A 2 16.47 -8.49 31.83
CA SER A 2 15.80 -9.77 31.57
C SER A 2 15.96 -10.14 30.09
N ARG A 3 16.73 -11.20 29.79
CA ARG A 3 16.99 -11.72 28.42
C ARG A 3 15.71 -11.98 27.61
N ARG A 4 14.58 -12.23 28.28
CA ARG A 4 13.27 -12.44 27.65
C ARG A 4 12.70 -11.16 27.02
N GLY A 5 12.92 -10.00 27.63
CA GLY A 5 12.42 -8.72 27.10
C GLY A 5 13.15 -8.28 25.83
N THR A 6 14.47 -8.50 25.77
CA THR A 6 15.29 -8.18 24.59
C THR A 6 14.92 -9.02 23.36
N ASN A 7 14.58 -10.30 23.56
CA ASN A 7 14.16 -11.18 22.45
C ASN A 7 12.82 -10.78 21.85
N ILE A 8 11.86 -10.33 22.67
CA ILE A 8 10.55 -9.86 22.20
C ILE A 8 10.70 -8.55 21.43
N ALA A 9 11.51 -7.61 21.94
CA ALA A 9 11.79 -6.36 21.25
C ALA A 9 12.45 -6.60 19.87
N ALA A 10 13.41 -7.52 19.79
CA ALA A 10 14.05 -7.89 18.54
C ALA A 10 13.06 -8.52 17.54
N ALA A 11 12.16 -9.39 18.02
CA ALA A 11 11.13 -9.99 17.17
C ALA A 11 10.13 -8.95 16.62
N LEU A 12 9.71 -7.99 17.46
CA LEU A 12 8.82 -6.90 17.04
C LEU A 12 9.49 -6.01 15.99
N LEU A 13 10.76 -5.64 16.19
CA LEU A 13 11.52 -4.87 15.21
C LEU A 13 11.66 -5.62 13.89
N GLY A 14 11.96 -6.93 13.94
CA GLY A 14 12.01 -7.77 12.76
C GLY A 14 10.67 -7.81 12.01
N LEU A 15 9.56 -7.92 12.74
CA LEU A 15 8.22 -7.90 12.16
C LEU A 15 7.88 -6.54 11.51
N ILE A 16 8.23 -5.43 12.17
CA ILE A 16 8.04 -4.08 11.61
C ILE A 16 8.83 -3.91 10.31
N VAL A 17 10.09 -4.35 10.26
CA VAL A 17 10.91 -4.28 9.05
C VAL A 17 10.30 -5.10 7.92
N LEU A 18 9.82 -6.32 8.21
CA LEU A 18 9.14 -7.15 7.21
C LEU A 18 7.85 -6.48 6.69
N LEU A 19 7.07 -5.85 7.56
CA LEU A 19 5.87 -5.11 7.17
C LEU A 19 6.21 -3.91 6.28
N LEU A 20 7.23 -3.13 6.63
CA LEU A 20 7.67 -1.98 5.83
C LEU A 20 8.15 -2.41 4.44
N LEU A 21 8.90 -3.52 4.34
CA LEU A 21 9.31 -4.09 3.06
C LEU A 21 8.11 -4.54 2.22
N ALA A 22 7.12 -5.17 2.84
CA ALA A 22 5.89 -5.59 2.16
C ALA A 22 5.06 -4.40 1.66
N VAL A 23 4.92 -3.35 2.48
CA VAL A 23 4.24 -2.11 2.10
C VAL A 23 4.96 -1.44 0.94
N GLY A 24 6.29 -1.30 0.99
CA GLY A 24 7.06 -0.70 -0.10
C GLY A 24 6.88 -1.44 -1.44
N ALA A 25 6.91 -2.77 -1.43
CA ALA A 25 6.70 -3.57 -2.62
C ALA A 25 5.26 -3.44 -3.18
N MET A 26 4.26 -3.37 -2.31
CA MET A 26 2.87 -3.12 -2.69
C MET A 26 2.67 -1.72 -3.26
N SER A 27 3.27 -0.69 -2.64
CA SER A 27 3.19 0.70 -3.10
C SER A 27 3.77 0.87 -4.50
N GLN A 28 4.89 0.23 -4.84
CA GLN A 28 5.47 0.32 -6.19
C GLN A 28 4.55 -0.30 -7.26
N ARG A 29 3.93 -1.44 -6.95
CA ARG A 29 2.96 -2.06 -7.86
C ARG A 29 1.71 -1.21 -8.04
N LEU A 30 1.21 -0.63 -6.94
CA LEU A 30 0.07 0.26 -6.98
C LEU A 30 0.39 1.52 -7.80
N ASP A 31 1.55 2.14 -7.58
CA ASP A 31 2.01 3.31 -8.35
C ASP A 31 2.07 3.00 -9.85
N HIS A 32 2.58 1.83 -10.23
CA HIS A 32 2.61 1.39 -11.61
C HIS A 32 1.21 1.25 -12.22
N LEU A 33 0.28 0.59 -11.52
CA LEU A 33 -1.11 0.41 -11.97
C LEU A 33 -1.87 1.74 -12.08
N LEU A 34 -1.64 2.66 -11.14
CA LEU A 34 -2.23 4.00 -11.15
C LEU A 34 -1.65 4.87 -12.26
N ARG A 35 -0.37 4.67 -12.61
CA ARG A 35 0.26 5.35 -13.74
C ARG A 35 -0.29 4.88 -15.09
N GLU A 36 -0.61 3.60 -15.21
CA GLU A 36 -1.29 3.06 -16.38
C GLU A 36 -2.77 3.47 -16.46
N ASN A 37 -3.41 3.74 -15.31
CA ASN A 37 -4.82 4.10 -15.22
C ASN A 37 -5.00 5.47 -14.53
N PRO A 38 -4.67 6.58 -15.21
CA PRO A 38 -4.68 7.91 -14.59
C PRO A 38 -6.07 8.33 -14.09
N ALA A 39 -7.15 7.89 -14.76
CA ALA A 39 -8.52 8.16 -14.31
C ALA A 39 -8.84 7.53 -12.94
N VAL A 40 -8.28 6.34 -12.68
CA VAL A 40 -8.41 5.65 -11.38
C VAL A 40 -7.58 6.37 -10.31
N ALA A 41 -6.39 6.86 -10.68
CA ALA A 41 -5.54 7.64 -9.78
C ALA A 41 -6.20 8.95 -9.34
N GLU A 42 -6.77 9.71 -10.29
CA GLU A 42 -7.50 10.94 -9.99
C GLU A 42 -8.72 10.67 -9.09
N CYS A 43 -9.48 9.60 -9.36
CA CYS A 43 -10.62 9.22 -8.52
C CYS A 43 -10.21 8.81 -7.09
N LEU A 44 -9.18 7.99 -6.94
CA LEU A 44 -8.65 7.60 -5.62
C LEU A 44 -8.14 8.80 -4.84
N GLN A 45 -7.47 9.73 -5.52
CA GLN A 45 -6.92 10.94 -4.90
C GLN A 45 -8.02 11.93 -4.47
N ALA A 46 -9.15 11.94 -5.18
CA ALA A 46 -10.36 12.66 -4.80
C ALA A 46 -11.12 11.99 -3.62
N GLY A 47 -10.69 10.82 -3.16
CA GLY A 47 -11.39 10.06 -2.12
C GLY A 47 -12.63 9.34 -2.62
N GLY A 48 -12.73 9.12 -3.92
CA GLY A 48 -13.82 8.39 -4.54
C GLY A 48 -13.91 6.95 -4.05
N SER A 49 -15.12 6.42 -4.06
CA SER A 49 -15.39 5.03 -3.73
C SER A 49 -14.83 4.08 -4.80
N ALA A 50 -14.66 2.81 -4.44
CA ALA A 50 -14.19 1.79 -5.37
C ALA A 50 -15.10 1.63 -6.60
N GLU A 51 -16.40 1.88 -6.45
CA GLU A 51 -17.37 1.81 -7.55
C GLU A 51 -17.14 2.96 -8.54
N GLU A 52 -17.04 4.20 -8.03
CA GLU A 52 -16.78 5.41 -8.84
C GLU A 52 -15.45 5.31 -9.59
N CYS A 53 -14.39 4.82 -8.94
CA CYS A 53 -13.09 4.69 -9.60
C CYS A 53 -13.07 3.58 -10.65
N ARG A 54 -13.91 2.55 -10.48
CA ARG A 54 -14.08 1.50 -11.49
C ARG A 54 -14.86 1.99 -12.71
N GLU A 55 -15.80 2.89 -12.52
CA GLU A 55 -16.54 3.53 -13.60
C GLU A 55 -15.63 4.51 -14.37
N ALA A 56 -14.82 5.31 -13.66
CA ALA A 56 -13.82 6.19 -14.25
C ALA A 56 -12.79 5.42 -15.11
N ALA A 57 -12.41 4.20 -14.73
CA ALA A 57 -11.56 3.31 -15.52
C ALA A 57 -12.20 2.83 -16.84
N ARG A 58 -13.54 2.79 -16.90
CA ARG A 58 -14.29 2.33 -18.09
C ARG A 58 -14.56 3.45 -19.08
N GLU A 59 -14.65 4.68 -18.60
CA GLU A 59 -14.99 5.84 -19.44
C GLU A 59 -13.77 6.45 -20.16
N LYS A 60 -12.54 6.25 -19.64
CA LYS A 60 -11.30 6.74 -20.24
C LYS A 60 -10.38 5.57 -20.63
N PRO A 61 -10.35 5.14 -21.92
CA PRO A 61 -9.38 4.17 -22.42
C PRO A 61 -7.96 4.73 -22.47
#